data_AF-A0A7J2ZM59-F1
#
_entry.id   AF-A0A7J2ZM59-F1
#
_cell.length_a   1.000
_cell.length_b   1.000
_cell.length_c   1.000
_cell.angle_alpha   90.00
_cell.angle_beta   90.00
_cell.angle_gamma   90.00
#
_symmetry.space_group_name_H-M   'P 1'
#
loop_
_entity.id
_entity.type
_entity.pdbx_description
1 polymer ?
#
loop_
_entity_poly.entity_id
_entity_poly.type
_entity_poly.pdbx_seq_one_letter_code
_entity_poly.pdbx_strand_id
1 'polypeptide(L)'
;MSKKKINYPITIKLEFSLREKPLTKKLTILDTKYPVVSYPLVVHLSWEEILAEKIRAVLTRAKGRDLFDFWFLLSKNIEIDEKNGQYKMKFYDKKFDYNELRKKIENFDEKEIFLDLNKFFAN
;
A
#
# COMPACT_ATOMS: atom_id res chain seq x y z
N MET A 1 -7.62 -17.31 31.84
CA MET A 1 -6.99 -16.24 31.03
C MET A 1 -8.03 -15.17 30.73
N SER A 2 -7.91 -14.00 31.37
CA SER A 2 -8.85 -12.89 31.24
C SER A 2 -8.79 -12.28 29.84
N LYS A 3 -9.91 -12.33 29.09
CA LYS A 3 -10.06 -11.63 27.81
C LYS A 3 -10.03 -10.13 28.10
N LYS A 4 -8.91 -9.47 27.78
CA LYS A 4 -8.79 -8.01 27.80
C LYS A 4 -9.86 -7.45 26.85
N LYS A 5 -10.95 -6.90 27.40
CA LYS A 5 -12.03 -6.25 26.63
C LYS A 5 -11.41 -5.04 25.93
N ILE A 6 -11.30 -5.10 24.60
CA ILE A 6 -10.93 -3.94 23.79
C ILE A 6 -12.12 -2.98 23.88
N ASN A 7 -11.98 -1.92 24.68
CA ASN A 7 -13.07 -1.01 25.06
C ASN A 7 -13.18 0.21 24.12
N TYR A 8 -12.66 0.11 22.90
CA TYR A 8 -12.79 1.14 21.88
C TYR A 8 -13.74 0.64 20.79
N PRO A 9 -14.69 1.48 20.31
CA PRO A 9 -15.43 1.15 19.11
C PRO A 9 -14.44 0.96 17.96
N ILE A 10 -14.42 -0.23 17.36
CA ILE A 10 -13.63 -0.48 16.16
C ILE A 10 -14.29 0.28 15.02
N THR A 11 -13.76 1.46 14.70
CA THR A 11 -14.21 2.24 13.55
C THR A 11 -13.47 1.76 12.31
N ILE A 12 -14.20 1.25 11.31
CA ILE A 12 -13.65 0.88 10.01
C ILE A 12 -13.88 2.06 9.06
N LYS A 13 -12.79 2.67 8.58
CA LYS A 13 -12.85 3.67 7.51
C LYS A 13 -12.79 2.99 6.14
N LEU A 14 -13.83 3.17 5.32
CA LEU A 14 -13.87 2.67 3.95
C LEU A 14 -13.59 3.80 2.97
N GLU A 15 -12.60 3.62 2.10
CA GLU A 15 -12.23 4.56 1.05
C GLU A 15 -12.37 3.88 -0.32
N PHE A 16 -13.04 4.56 -1.25
CA PHE A 16 -13.28 4.06 -2.60
C PHE A 16 -12.62 4.98 -3.63
N SER A 17 -11.81 4.40 -4.51
CA SER A 17 -11.14 5.12 -5.60
C SER A 17 -11.78 4.74 -6.94
N LEU A 18 -12.22 5.74 -7.70
CA LEU A 18 -12.83 5.57 -9.03
C LEU A 18 -11.91 6.03 -10.18
N ARG A 19 -10.64 6.28 -9.89
CA ARG A 19 -9.66 6.86 -10.81
C ARG A 19 -9.36 5.94 -12.00
N GLU A 20 -8.77 4.78 -11.73
CA GLU A 20 -8.47 3.77 -12.71
C GLU A 20 -8.81 2.36 -12.20
N LYS A 21 -9.03 1.43 -13.14
CA LYS A 21 -9.16 0.02 -12.78
C LYS A 21 -7.76 -0.57 -12.58
N PRO A 22 -7.58 -1.51 -11.65
CA PRO A 22 -6.29 -2.18 -11.50
C PRO A 22 -5.95 -3.01 -12.74
N LEU A 23 -4.69 -3.01 -13.16
CA LEU A 23 -4.23 -3.85 -14.28
C LEU A 23 -4.23 -5.31 -13.89
N THR A 24 -3.84 -5.61 -12.64
CA THR A 24 -3.74 -6.98 -12.15
C THR A 24 -4.40 -7.13 -10.77
N LYS A 25 -5.06 -8.27 -10.58
CA LYS A 25 -5.78 -8.64 -9.35
C LYS A 25 -5.55 -10.11 -9.06
N LYS A 26 -5.71 -10.51 -7.80
CA LYS A 26 -5.67 -11.90 -7.36
C LYS A 26 -6.94 -12.22 -6.56
N LEU A 27 -7.33 -13.49 -6.58
CA LEU A 27 -8.42 -14.04 -5.79
C LEU A 27 -7.82 -15.03 -4.80
N THR A 28 -8.01 -14.79 -3.51
CA THR A 28 -7.48 -15.67 -2.45
C THR A 28 -8.56 -15.98 -1.43
N ILE A 29 -8.37 -17.07 -0.68
CA ILE A 29 -9.23 -17.42 0.45
C ILE A 29 -8.80 -16.56 1.64
N LEU A 30 -9.75 -15.86 2.26
CA LEU A 30 -9.53 -15.17 3.51
C LEU A 30 -9.43 -16.19 4.65
N ASP A 31 -8.22 -16.44 5.12
CA ASP A 31 -7.99 -17.27 6.30
C ASP A 31 -8.42 -16.50 7.56
N THR A 32 -9.49 -16.97 8.20
CA THR A 32 -10.09 -16.30 9.35
C THR A 32 -10.70 -17.29 10.33
N LYS A 33 -10.51 -17.01 11.63
CA LYS A 33 -11.11 -17.78 12.73
C LYS A 33 -12.58 -17.41 12.97
N TYR A 34 -13.08 -16.38 12.28
CA TYR A 34 -14.46 -15.93 12.43
C TYR A 34 -15.38 -16.74 11.51
N PRO A 35 -16.62 -17.04 11.93
CA PRO A 35 -17.58 -17.73 11.09
C PRO A 35 -18.13 -16.74 10.04
N VAL A 36 -17.37 -16.51 8.96
CA VAL A 36 -17.75 -15.53 7.94
C VAL A 36 -18.64 -16.18 6.87
N VAL A 37 -18.14 -17.21 6.18
CA VAL A 37 -18.84 -18.04 5.16
C VAL A 37 -17.99 -19.28 4.84
N SER A 38 -18.54 -20.31 4.20
CA SER A 38 -17.82 -21.57 3.86
C SER A 38 -16.63 -21.39 2.91
N TYR A 39 -16.65 -20.35 2.05
CA TYR A 39 -15.56 -20.02 1.12
C TYR A 39 -15.41 -18.49 1.01
N PRO A 40 -14.69 -17.85 1.94
CA PRO A 40 -14.56 -16.39 1.97
C PRO A 40 -13.52 -15.94 0.94
N LEU A 41 -13.85 -16.02 -0.35
CA LEU A 41 -12.97 -15.56 -1.42
C LEU A 41 -12.94 -14.03 -1.47
N VAL A 42 -11.72 -13.47 -1.51
CA VAL A 42 -11.49 -12.02 -1.57
C VAL A 42 -10.71 -11.69 -2.82
N VAL A 43 -11.27 -10.78 -3.63
CA VAL A 43 -10.57 -10.16 -4.74
C VAL A 43 -9.72 -9.03 -4.17
N HIS A 44 -8.41 -9.08 -4.40
CA HIS A 44 -7.48 -8.03 -3.98
C HIS A 44 -6.51 -7.69 -5.11
N LEU A 45 -5.77 -6.59 -4.94
CA LEU A 45 -4.71 -6.22 -5.87
C LEU A 45 -3.60 -7.27 -5.86
N SER A 46 -2.96 -7.49 -6.99
CA SER A 46 -1.73 -8.28 -7.04
C SER A 46 -0.61 -7.54 -6.29
N TRP A 47 0.50 -8.22 -5.99
CA TRP A 47 1.63 -7.58 -5.33
C TRP A 47 2.26 -6.50 -6.20
N GLU A 48 2.35 -6.78 -7.50
CA GLU A 48 2.89 -5.91 -8.53
C GLU A 48 2.03 -4.63 -8.68
N GLU A 49 0.71 -4.78 -8.57
CA GLU A 49 -0.24 -3.66 -8.59
C GLU A 49 -0.14 -2.81 -7.30
N ILE A 50 0.00 -3.47 -6.13
CA ILE A 50 0.21 -2.77 -4.86
C ILE A 50 1.52 -1.97 -4.92
N LEU A 51 2.60 -2.57 -5.44
CA LEU A 51 3.88 -1.89 -5.61
C LEU A 51 3.76 -0.66 -6.53
N ALA A 52 3.03 -0.77 -7.64
CA ALA A 52 2.78 0.35 -8.54
C ALA A 52 1.99 1.50 -7.86
N GLU A 53 1.00 1.18 -7.02
CA GLU A 53 0.31 2.18 -6.20
C GLU A 53 1.25 2.86 -5.20
N LYS A 54 2.22 2.12 -4.64
CA LYS A 54 3.23 2.70 -3.74
C LYS A 54 4.21 3.59 -4.48
N ILE A 55 4.66 3.22 -5.67
CA ILE A 55 5.46 4.09 -6.55
C ILE A 55 4.71 5.40 -6.81
N ARG A 56 3.44 5.32 -7.20
CA ARG A 56 2.57 6.50 -7.40
C ARG A 56 2.49 7.35 -6.13
N ALA A 57 2.31 6.73 -4.97
CA ALA A 57 2.23 7.43 -3.68
C ALA A 57 3.54 8.12 -3.31
N VAL A 58 4.70 7.47 -3.50
CA VAL A 58 6.03 8.06 -3.31
C VAL A 58 6.22 9.24 -4.27
N LEU A 59 5.88 9.09 -5.55
CA LEU A 59 6.04 10.14 -6.57
C LEU A 59 5.11 11.33 -6.38
N THR A 60 3.93 11.17 -5.77
CA THR A 60 2.93 12.24 -5.68
C THR A 60 2.77 12.84 -4.29
N ARG A 61 2.76 12.01 -3.24
CA ARG A 61 2.45 12.41 -1.87
C ARG A 61 3.65 12.32 -0.93
N ALA A 62 4.52 11.32 -1.13
CA ALA A 62 5.74 11.11 -0.34
C ALA A 62 5.50 11.16 1.19
N LYS A 63 4.77 10.18 1.75
CA LYS A 63 4.71 9.99 3.21
C LYS A 63 5.66 8.89 3.67
N GLY A 64 6.11 8.99 4.91
CA GLY A 64 7.02 8.03 5.54
C GLY A 64 6.55 6.58 5.40
N ARG A 65 5.25 6.32 5.65
CA ARG A 65 4.68 4.96 5.48
C ARG A 65 4.68 4.45 4.04
N ASP A 66 4.58 5.34 3.05
CA ASP A 66 4.59 4.93 1.64
C ASP A 66 5.96 4.37 1.27
N LEU A 67 7.03 4.97 1.83
CA LEU A 67 8.40 4.49 1.63
C LEU A 67 8.67 3.17 2.36
N PHE A 68 8.15 3.03 3.58
CA PHE A 68 8.23 1.76 4.33
C PHE A 68 7.53 0.63 3.57
N ASP A 69 6.28 0.84 3.13
CA ASP A 69 5.53 -0.16 2.37
C ASP A 69 6.22 -0.50 1.04
N PHE A 70 6.79 0.50 0.37
CA PHE A 70 7.56 0.31 -0.86
C PHE A 70 8.80 -0.57 -0.61
N TRP A 71 9.62 -0.24 0.39
CA TRP A 71 10.77 -1.07 0.79
C TRP A 71 10.35 -2.50 1.18
N PHE A 72 9.27 -2.64 1.94
CA PHE A 72 8.76 -3.95 2.36
C PHE A 72 8.42 -4.83 1.15
N LEU A 73 7.75 -4.28 0.13
CA LEU A 73 7.43 -5.01 -1.09
C LEU A 73 8.68 -5.42 -1.88
N LEU A 74 9.67 -4.53 -2.01
CA LEU A 74 10.94 -4.86 -2.63
C LEU A 74 11.69 -5.94 -1.85
N SER A 75 11.63 -5.93 -0.52
CA SER A 75 12.24 -6.97 0.34
C SER A 75 11.62 -8.37 0.14
N LYS A 76 10.43 -8.44 -0.49
CA LYS A 76 9.76 -9.67 -0.90
C LYS A 76 10.08 -10.08 -2.34
N ASN A 77 11.07 -9.46 -2.96
CA ASN A 77 11.45 -9.64 -4.37
C ASN A 77 10.31 -9.36 -5.35
N ILE A 78 9.40 -8.44 -5.01
CA ILE A 78 8.40 -7.96 -5.96
C ILE A 78 9.09 -6.96 -6.89
N GLU A 79 9.09 -7.28 -8.18
CA GLU A 79 9.76 -6.46 -9.19
C GLU A 79 8.93 -5.24 -9.59
N ILE A 80 9.62 -4.14 -9.87
CA ILE A 80 8.99 -2.94 -10.40
C ILE A 80 8.68 -3.18 -11.88
N ASP A 81 7.40 -3.26 -12.21
CA ASP A 81 6.93 -3.25 -13.59
C ASP A 81 6.74 -1.81 -14.07
N GLU A 82 7.60 -1.37 -15.00
CA GLU A 82 7.54 -0.03 -15.60
C GLU A 82 6.18 0.23 -16.26
N LYS A 83 5.55 -0.78 -16.86
CA LYS A 83 4.22 -0.65 -17.48
C LYS A 83 3.16 -0.32 -16.44
N ASN A 84 3.20 -0.97 -15.28
CA ASN A 84 2.30 -0.66 -14.18
C ASN A 84 2.57 0.75 -13.65
N GLY A 85 3.84 1.10 -13.42
CA GLY A 85 4.23 2.47 -13.04
C GLY A 85 3.69 3.52 -14.00
N GLN A 86 3.88 3.32 -15.30
CA GLN A 86 3.36 4.23 -16.33
C GLN A 86 1.85 4.34 -16.30
N TYR A 87 1.15 3.21 -16.19
CA TYR A 87 -0.31 3.21 -16.12
C TYR A 87 -0.83 4.01 -14.93
N LYS A 88 -0.17 3.92 -13.78
CA LYS A 88 -0.51 4.70 -12.58
C LYS A 88 -0.25 6.19 -12.72
N MET A 89 0.84 6.57 -13.37
CA MET A 89 1.22 7.97 -13.53
C MET A 89 0.39 8.70 -14.59
N LYS A 90 -0.25 7.97 -15.54
CA LYS A 90 -1.17 8.55 -16.52
C LYS A 90 -2.31 9.36 -15.90
N PHE A 91 -2.81 8.97 -14.72
CA PHE A 91 -3.85 9.73 -14.02
C PHE A 91 -3.42 11.17 -13.66
N TYR A 92 -2.11 11.41 -13.59
CA TYR A 92 -1.52 12.72 -13.27
C TYR A 92 -0.90 13.41 -14.49
N ASP A 93 -1.15 12.92 -15.71
CA ASP A 93 -0.49 13.37 -16.94
C ASP A 93 1.06 13.36 -16.85
N LYS A 94 1.58 12.41 -16.06
CA LYS A 94 3.02 12.21 -15.84
C LYS A 94 3.47 10.87 -16.41
N LYS A 95 4.76 10.80 -16.72
CA LYS A 95 5.44 9.54 -17.04
C LYS A 95 6.12 9.01 -15.79
N PHE A 96 6.13 7.70 -15.62
CA PHE A 96 6.99 7.06 -14.66
C PHE A 96 8.45 7.18 -15.11
N ASP A 97 9.30 7.66 -14.21
CA ASP A 97 10.76 7.75 -14.37
C ASP A 97 11.43 7.17 -13.12
N TYR A 98 12.26 6.15 -13.32
CA TYR A 98 13.06 5.53 -12.26
C TYR A 98 14.01 6.52 -11.59
N ASN A 99 14.58 7.46 -12.33
CA ASN A 99 15.48 8.45 -11.77
C ASN A 99 14.74 9.44 -10.87
N GLU A 100 13.53 9.84 -11.24
CA GLU A 100 12.68 10.66 -10.38
C GLU A 100 12.32 9.92 -9.09
N LEU A 101 11.90 8.65 -9.21
CA LEU A 101 11.58 7.81 -8.06
C LEU A 101 12.79 7.71 -7.12
N ARG A 102 13.97 7.38 -7.67
CA ARG A 102 15.22 7.25 -6.90
C ARG A 102 15.57 8.55 -6.19
N LYS A 103 15.59 9.68 -6.90
CA LYS A 103 15.86 11.00 -6.32
C LYS A 103 14.88 11.34 -5.21
N LYS A 104 13.61 10.97 -5.35
CA LYS A 104 12.60 11.24 -4.33
C LYS A 104 12.78 10.42 -3.06
N ILE A 105 13.29 9.19 -3.21
CA ILE A 105 13.65 8.32 -2.09
C ILE A 105 14.93 8.83 -1.41
N GLU A 106 15.97 9.15 -2.18
CA GLU A 106 17.27 9.62 -1.64
C GLU A 106 17.15 10.95 -0.89
N ASN A 107 16.24 11.84 -1.32
CA ASN A 107 16.00 13.13 -0.68
C ASN A 107 14.90 13.08 0.40
N PHE A 108 14.40 11.90 0.74
CA PHE A 108 13.33 11.77 1.73
C PHE A 108 13.89 12.02 3.15
N ASP A 109 13.24 12.88 3.93
CA ASP A 109 13.65 13.13 5.32
C ASP A 109 13.38 11.89 6.18
N GLU A 110 14.44 11.27 6.70
CA GLU A 110 14.36 10.12 7.58
C GLU A 110 13.49 10.38 8.81
N LYS A 111 13.50 11.60 9.35
CA LYS A 111 12.67 11.97 10.52
C LYS A 111 11.18 11.84 10.23
N GLU A 112 10.76 12.19 9.01
CA GLU A 112 9.36 12.06 8.57
C GLU A 112 8.92 10.60 8.50
N ILE A 113 9.84 9.66 8.26
CA ILE A 113 9.55 8.22 8.31
C ILE A 113 9.14 7.83 9.74
N PHE A 114 9.97 8.17 10.72
CA PHE A 114 9.70 7.86 12.12
C PHE A 114 8.44 8.56 12.63
N LEU A 115 8.27 9.85 12.31
CA LEU A 115 7.12 10.63 12.75
C LEU A 115 5.79 10.09 12.17
N ASP A 116 5.76 9.69 10.90
CA ASP A 116 4.54 9.14 10.31
C ASP A 116 4.22 7.73 10.82
N LEU A 117 5.25 6.88 11.01
CA LEU A 117 5.08 5.52 11.52
C LEU A 117 4.67 5.50 13.00
N ASN A 118 5.24 6.36 13.84
CA ASN A 118 4.93 6.40 15.28
C ASN A 118 3.46 6.69 15.59
N LYS A 119 2.73 7.37 14.68
CA LYS A 119 1.27 7.57 14.80
C LYS A 119 0.48 6.27 14.86
N PHE A 120 1.06 5.16 14.40
CA PHE A 120 0.44 3.84 14.38
C PHE A 120 0.95 2.91 15.49
N PHE A 121 2.08 3.26 16.13
CA PHE A 121 2.71 2.45 17.18
C PHE A 121 2.53 3.02 18.60
N ALA A 122 2.15 4.29 18.73
CA ALA A 122 1.84 4.90 20.02
C ALA A 122 0.50 4.37 20.57
N ASN A 123 0.57 3.25 21.28
CA ASN A 123 -0.42 2.73 22.23
C ASN A 123 0.32 2.21 23.47
#